data_AF-A0A0T6AYU3-F1
#
_entry.id   AF-A0A0T6AYU3-F1
#
_cell.length_a   1.000
_cell.length_b   1.000
_cell.length_c   1.000
_cell.angle_alpha   90.00
_cell.angle_beta   90.00
_cell.angle_gamma   90.00
#
_symmetry.space_group_name_H-M   'P 1'
#
loop_
_entity.id
_entity.type
_entity.pdbx_description
1 polymer ?
#
loop_
_entity_poly.entity_id
_entity_poly.type
_entity_poly.pdbx_seq_one_letter_code
_entity_poly.pdbx_strand_id
1 'polypeptide(L)'
;MSADRSDLNNLVALFDRPLEPMVRVKGDKSFKLPAEYVTERYKNNAIEISNRFGEEASENVTVEKVPIPDLGDILTLGRKENFSLFIPKHREISAKLINIFLNASDSKVLLSIATYVHDRVNPYLFIYSFSVALIHRPDTKSLKIPNQIQTFPDKYFDSKVFTKAREELKVVPPGLRRPIEIPRDYTATDLEEEHRIAYWREDLGINLHHWHWHLVYPTDGPEAVTKKDRRGELFFYSHQQIIARYNFERFCNSLKRVDRLLDWQAPIKEAYFPKLDSLVASRAYPGRVKDMVLQDLNIPNQAIKVDVDDMLRWRDRIYGAIAEGAITTADGKRMTLDDVTGIDIIGNILESSALSLNRPFYGNLHGFGHLMLSYIHDPKSHHLEPFGVIGDFTTAMRDPIFYRWHAFVDDIFQQFKGTLPRYTAEQVSSIFQITPNNFS
;
A
#
# COMPACT_ATOMS: atom_id res chain seq x y z
N MET A 1 -8.36 -6.64 -28.58
CA MET A 1 -7.60 -7.81 -29.03
C MET A 1 -6.85 -8.36 -27.83
N SER A 2 -6.86 -9.66 -27.58
CA SER A 2 -6.03 -10.27 -26.53
C SER A 2 -4.57 -10.14 -26.91
N ALA A 3 -3.71 -9.68 -26.00
CA ALA A 3 -2.26 -9.68 -26.22
C ALA A 3 -1.73 -11.11 -26.43
N ASP A 4 -0.63 -11.24 -27.18
CA ASP A 4 0.08 -12.51 -27.28
C ASP A 4 0.59 -12.94 -25.89
N ARG A 5 0.48 -14.21 -25.57
CA ARG A 5 0.90 -14.78 -24.29
C ARG A 5 2.41 -14.58 -24.07
N SER A 6 3.20 -14.53 -25.14
CA SER A 6 4.63 -14.24 -25.10
C SER A 6 4.91 -12.81 -24.58
N ASP A 7 4.23 -11.81 -25.13
CA ASP A 7 4.34 -10.40 -24.73
C ASP A 7 3.93 -10.20 -23.27
N LEU A 8 2.88 -10.90 -22.84
CA LEU A 8 2.42 -10.87 -21.46
C LEU A 8 3.49 -11.42 -20.49
N ASN A 9 4.13 -12.54 -20.82
CA ASN A 9 5.23 -13.07 -20.01
C ASN A 9 6.43 -12.12 -19.94
N ASN A 10 6.67 -11.31 -20.97
CA ASN A 10 7.74 -10.30 -20.96
C ASN A 10 7.45 -9.18 -19.95
N LEU A 11 6.19 -8.76 -19.83
CA LEU A 11 5.78 -7.78 -18.81
C LEU A 11 5.98 -8.33 -17.39
N VAL A 12 5.69 -9.61 -17.15
CA VAL A 12 5.88 -10.26 -15.85
C VAL A 12 7.35 -10.31 -15.43
N ALA A 13 8.28 -10.46 -16.38
CA ALA A 13 9.71 -10.48 -16.07
C ALA A 13 10.21 -9.16 -15.46
N LEU A 14 9.52 -8.03 -15.68
CA LEU A 14 9.90 -6.73 -15.10
C LEU A 14 9.69 -6.63 -13.59
N PHE A 15 9.04 -7.62 -12.97
CA PHE A 15 8.95 -7.74 -11.52
C PHE A 15 10.18 -8.41 -10.89
N ASP A 16 11.02 -9.08 -11.69
CA ASP A 16 12.20 -9.74 -11.17
C ASP A 16 13.29 -8.73 -10.84
N ARG A 17 13.78 -8.79 -9.59
CA ARG A 17 14.88 -7.97 -9.07
C ARG A 17 14.79 -6.51 -9.49
N PRO A 18 13.76 -5.76 -9.07
CA PRO A 18 13.47 -4.41 -9.59
C PRO A 18 14.59 -3.38 -9.28
N LEU A 19 15.49 -3.69 -8.35
CA LEU A 19 16.66 -2.85 -8.08
C LEU A 19 17.78 -3.01 -9.11
N GLU A 20 17.87 -4.16 -9.78
CA GLU A 20 18.87 -4.45 -10.81
C GLU A 20 18.46 -3.83 -12.16
N PRO A 21 19.38 -3.20 -12.91
CA PRO A 21 19.03 -2.51 -14.15
C PRO A 21 18.58 -3.48 -15.26
N MET A 22 17.85 -2.98 -16.26
CA MET A 22 17.33 -3.77 -17.39
C MET A 22 18.40 -4.34 -18.33
N VAL A 23 19.64 -3.85 -18.25
CA VAL A 23 20.79 -4.45 -18.96
C VAL A 23 21.19 -5.81 -18.37
N ARG A 24 20.66 -6.17 -17.20
CA ARG A 24 20.81 -7.50 -16.58
C ARG A 24 19.62 -8.38 -16.93
N VAL A 25 19.85 -9.69 -16.94
CA VAL A 25 18.81 -10.72 -17.11
C VAL A 25 17.72 -10.57 -16.04
N LYS A 26 16.47 -10.79 -16.45
CA LYS A 26 15.27 -10.77 -15.61
C LYS A 26 14.59 -12.13 -15.71
N GLY A 27 14.59 -12.88 -14.61
CA GLY A 27 14.25 -14.29 -14.61
C GLY A 27 15.20 -15.05 -15.53
N ASP A 28 14.68 -15.51 -16.66
CA ASP A 28 15.38 -16.24 -17.72
C ASP A 28 15.49 -15.43 -19.03
N LYS A 29 15.15 -14.14 -19.00
CA LYS A 29 15.06 -13.26 -20.17
C LYS A 29 16.12 -12.16 -20.21
N SER A 30 16.79 -12.00 -21.35
CA SER A 30 17.68 -10.89 -21.65
C SER A 30 16.97 -9.88 -22.57
N PHE A 31 16.84 -8.63 -22.12
CA PHE A 31 16.19 -7.56 -22.89
C PHE A 31 17.21 -6.80 -23.75
N LYS A 32 17.02 -6.81 -25.07
CA LYS A 32 17.81 -6.00 -26.01
C LYS A 32 17.20 -4.60 -26.09
N LEU A 33 17.81 -3.68 -25.34
CA LEU A 33 17.33 -2.32 -25.18
C LEU A 33 17.82 -1.39 -26.31
N PRO A 34 16.99 -0.43 -26.77
CA PRO A 34 17.48 0.73 -27.51
C PRO A 34 18.58 1.47 -26.74
N ALA A 35 19.59 1.99 -27.44
CA ALA A 35 20.73 2.66 -26.81
C ALA A 35 20.32 3.85 -25.90
N GLU A 36 19.26 4.56 -26.27
CA GLU A 36 18.70 5.67 -25.49
C GLU A 36 17.96 5.23 -24.21
N TYR A 37 17.62 3.95 -24.08
CA TYR A 37 16.96 3.43 -22.87
C TYR A 37 17.97 3.07 -21.79
N VAL A 38 19.23 2.83 -22.17
CA VAL A 38 20.32 2.63 -21.23
C VAL A 38 20.61 3.93 -20.46
N THR A 39 20.61 3.86 -19.14
CA THR A 39 20.93 5.01 -18.28
C THR A 39 22.40 5.42 -18.40
N GLU A 40 22.71 6.70 -18.18
CA GLU A 40 24.07 7.27 -18.34
C GLU A 40 25.17 6.41 -17.70
N ARG A 41 24.91 5.84 -16.52
CA ARG A 41 25.86 5.01 -15.77
C ARG A 41 26.38 3.81 -16.58
N TYR A 42 25.55 3.25 -17.47
CA TYR A 42 25.84 2.01 -18.20
C TYR A 42 26.03 2.23 -19.70
N LYS A 43 25.81 3.43 -20.25
CA LYS A 43 25.87 3.69 -21.70
C LYS A 43 27.15 3.18 -22.37
N ASN A 44 28.30 3.37 -21.73
CA ASN A 44 29.59 2.98 -22.30
C ASN A 44 29.89 1.47 -22.22
N ASN A 45 29.21 0.73 -21.34
CA ASN A 45 29.55 -0.66 -21.03
C ASN A 45 28.33 -1.60 -21.16
N ALA A 46 27.19 -1.12 -21.65
CA ALA A 46 25.95 -1.89 -21.71
C ALA A 46 26.08 -3.15 -22.57
N ILE A 47 26.85 -3.09 -23.67
CA ILE A 47 27.12 -4.25 -24.53
C ILE A 47 27.91 -5.30 -23.76
N GLU A 48 28.99 -4.90 -23.08
CA GLU A 48 29.82 -5.82 -22.28
C GLU A 48 29.01 -6.45 -21.13
N ILE A 49 28.18 -5.65 -20.46
CA ILE A 49 27.28 -6.11 -19.39
C ILE A 49 26.25 -7.09 -19.94
N SER A 50 25.58 -6.75 -21.04
CA SER A 50 24.58 -7.61 -21.67
C SER A 50 25.19 -8.92 -22.17
N ASN A 51 26.41 -8.89 -22.73
CA ASN A 51 27.10 -10.10 -23.16
C ASN A 51 27.51 -10.98 -21.97
N ARG A 52 28.00 -10.37 -20.88
CA ARG A 52 28.40 -11.10 -19.68
C ARG A 52 27.24 -11.85 -19.02
N PHE A 53 26.07 -11.22 -18.95
CA PHE A 53 24.89 -11.82 -18.32
C PHE A 53 24.00 -12.58 -19.32
N GLY A 54 24.16 -12.35 -20.62
CA GLY A 54 23.32 -12.97 -21.65
C GLY A 54 23.40 -14.50 -21.70
N GLU A 55 24.51 -15.08 -21.24
CA GLU A 55 24.66 -16.54 -21.08
C GLU A 55 23.76 -17.12 -19.97
N GLU A 56 23.28 -16.29 -19.03
CA GLU A 56 22.31 -16.70 -17.99
C GLU A 56 20.88 -16.76 -18.53
N ALA A 57 20.58 -16.17 -19.70
CA ALA A 57 19.24 -16.11 -20.27
C ALA A 57 18.99 -17.25 -21.25
N SER A 58 17.80 -17.87 -21.17
CA SER A 58 17.31 -18.81 -22.19
C SER A 58 16.51 -18.12 -23.30
N GLU A 59 16.06 -16.89 -23.08
CA GLU A 59 15.24 -16.13 -24.03
C GLU A 59 15.79 -14.71 -24.24
N ASN A 60 15.81 -14.25 -25.50
CA ASN A 60 16.14 -12.87 -25.83
C ASN A 60 14.87 -12.12 -26.27
N VAL A 61 14.60 -10.99 -25.63
CA VAL A 61 13.45 -10.14 -25.92
C VAL A 61 13.94 -8.83 -26.54
N THR A 62 13.56 -8.58 -27.80
CA THR A 62 13.86 -7.30 -28.46
C THR A 62 12.86 -6.24 -28.03
N VAL A 63 13.34 -5.14 -27.47
CA VAL A 63 12.48 -4.01 -27.09
C VAL A 63 12.40 -3.03 -28.26
N GLU A 64 11.20 -2.87 -28.80
CA GLU A 64 10.94 -1.90 -29.87
C GLU A 64 11.07 -0.47 -29.35
N LYS A 65 11.70 0.41 -30.12
CA LYS A 65 11.81 1.83 -29.75
C LYS A 65 10.46 2.53 -29.95
N VAL A 66 9.96 3.18 -28.90
CA VAL A 66 8.76 4.03 -28.94
C VAL A 66 9.09 5.47 -28.48
N PRO A 67 8.22 6.46 -28.76
CA PRO A 67 8.37 7.80 -28.22
C PRO A 67 8.55 7.77 -26.69
N ILE A 68 9.62 8.40 -26.21
CA ILE A 68 9.98 8.40 -24.79
C ILE A 68 8.92 9.20 -24.02
N PRO A 69 8.31 8.64 -22.95
CA PRO A 69 7.38 9.38 -22.13
C PRO A 69 8.10 10.49 -21.34
N ASP A 70 7.43 11.62 -21.17
CA ASP A 70 7.88 12.63 -20.22
C ASP A 70 7.65 12.12 -18.79
N LEU A 71 8.73 12.03 -18.02
CA LEU A 71 8.68 11.58 -16.64
C LEU A 71 8.58 12.74 -15.64
N GLY A 72 8.88 13.98 -16.04
CA GLY A 72 8.72 15.20 -15.22
C GLY A 72 8.92 15.01 -13.72
N ASP A 73 7.88 15.33 -12.95
CA ASP A 73 7.90 15.25 -11.47
C ASP A 73 8.03 13.84 -10.91
N ILE A 74 7.79 12.78 -11.70
CA ILE A 74 7.93 11.38 -11.26
C ILE A 74 9.37 11.12 -10.83
N LEU A 75 10.34 11.78 -11.47
CA LEU A 75 11.77 11.67 -11.15
C LEU A 75 12.17 12.44 -9.88
N THR A 76 11.26 13.20 -9.27
CA THR A 76 11.53 13.92 -8.01
C THR A 76 11.56 13.00 -6.78
N LEU A 77 11.02 11.77 -6.89
CA LEU A 77 11.24 10.70 -5.92
C LEU A 77 12.50 9.95 -6.33
N GLY A 78 13.54 10.04 -5.49
CA GLY A 78 14.81 9.38 -5.75
C GLY A 78 14.67 7.86 -5.88
N ARG A 79 15.50 7.24 -6.74
CA ARG A 79 15.46 5.79 -6.98
C ARG A 79 15.71 4.95 -5.71
N LYS A 80 16.37 5.54 -4.71
CA LYS A 80 16.73 4.92 -3.42
C LYS A 80 16.02 5.58 -2.24
N GLU A 81 14.81 6.08 -2.46
CA GLU A 81 13.97 6.64 -1.40
C GLU A 81 12.84 5.66 -1.05
N ASN A 82 12.26 5.81 0.14
CA ASN A 82 11.07 5.05 0.51
C ASN A 82 9.83 5.63 -0.18
N PHE A 83 8.89 4.76 -0.54
CA PHE A 83 7.64 5.11 -1.23
C PHE A 83 6.44 4.74 -0.36
N SER A 84 5.47 5.63 -0.29
CA SER A 84 4.24 5.44 0.47
C SER A 84 3.10 6.19 -0.17
N LEU A 85 1.95 5.54 -0.30
CA LEU A 85 0.71 6.14 -0.79
C LEU A 85 0.01 6.99 0.28
N PHE A 86 0.47 7.03 1.52
CA PHE A 86 -0.03 8.01 2.48
C PHE A 86 0.54 9.41 2.22
N ILE A 87 1.68 9.51 1.53
CA ILE A 87 2.33 10.78 1.21
C ILE A 87 1.67 11.42 -0.03
N PRO A 88 1.15 12.67 0.05
CA PRO A 88 0.45 13.32 -1.07
C PRO A 88 1.25 13.37 -2.37
N LYS A 89 2.52 13.81 -2.30
CA LYS A 89 3.41 13.89 -3.47
C LYS A 89 3.59 12.52 -4.14
N HIS A 90 3.72 11.45 -3.35
CA HIS A 90 3.91 10.09 -3.84
C HIS A 90 2.65 9.56 -4.55
N ARG A 91 1.45 9.88 -4.03
CA ARG A 91 0.20 9.56 -4.72
C ARG A 91 0.12 10.26 -6.08
N GLU A 92 0.43 11.55 -6.13
CA GLU A 92 0.38 12.34 -7.36
C GLU A 92 1.30 11.75 -8.45
N ILE A 93 2.57 11.49 -8.13
CA ILE A 93 3.51 10.91 -9.10
C ILE A 93 3.13 9.48 -9.48
N SER A 94 2.52 8.70 -8.57
CA SER A 94 2.01 7.37 -8.89
C SER A 94 0.84 7.42 -9.87
N ALA A 95 -0.08 8.39 -9.72
CA ALA A 95 -1.19 8.61 -10.64
C ALA A 95 -0.69 9.02 -12.04
N LYS A 96 0.30 9.92 -12.12
CA LYS A 96 0.97 10.30 -13.37
C LYS A 96 1.58 9.08 -14.07
N LEU A 97 2.31 8.25 -13.32
CA LEU A 97 2.94 7.06 -13.88
C LEU A 97 1.94 5.97 -14.31
N ILE A 98 0.87 5.76 -13.54
CA ILE A 98 -0.23 4.86 -13.92
C ILE A 98 -0.83 5.32 -15.25
N ASN A 99 -1.10 6.62 -15.40
CA ASN A 99 -1.66 7.17 -16.63
C ASN A 99 -0.75 6.94 -17.85
N ILE A 100 0.58 7.09 -17.68
CA ILE A 100 1.54 6.77 -18.75
C ILE A 100 1.39 5.31 -19.20
N PHE A 101 1.33 4.36 -18.28
CA PHE A 101 1.18 2.93 -18.62
C PHE A 101 -0.21 2.58 -19.18
N LEU A 102 -1.27 3.20 -18.69
CA LEU A 102 -2.62 2.99 -19.22
C LEU A 102 -2.78 3.49 -20.65
N ASN A 103 -2.08 4.58 -21.02
CA ASN A 103 -2.16 5.20 -22.35
C ASN A 103 -1.30 4.50 -23.42
N ALA A 104 -0.53 3.46 -23.07
CA ALA A 104 0.15 2.65 -24.07
C ALA A 104 -0.87 1.96 -25.00
N SER A 105 -0.63 1.98 -26.31
CA SER A 105 -1.61 1.45 -27.30
C SER A 105 -1.86 -0.04 -27.15
N ASP A 106 -0.84 -0.80 -26.78
CA ASP A 106 -0.84 -2.26 -26.68
C ASP A 106 0.27 -2.74 -25.73
N SER A 107 0.34 -4.06 -25.52
CA SER A 107 1.31 -4.71 -24.65
C SER A 107 2.78 -4.51 -25.06
N LYS A 108 3.09 -4.33 -26.36
CA LYS A 108 4.47 -4.12 -26.84
C LYS A 108 4.94 -2.70 -26.57
N VAL A 109 4.08 -1.72 -26.84
CA VAL A 109 4.34 -0.33 -26.48
C VAL A 109 4.44 -0.19 -24.96
N LEU A 110 3.57 -0.87 -24.20
CA LEU A 110 3.66 -0.91 -22.74
C LEU A 110 4.99 -1.49 -22.27
N LEU A 111 5.43 -2.61 -22.84
CA LEU A 111 6.71 -3.24 -22.49
C LEU A 111 7.87 -2.26 -22.74
N SER A 112 7.88 -1.61 -23.90
CA SER A 112 8.90 -0.63 -24.25
C SER A 112 8.95 0.54 -23.26
N ILE A 113 7.82 1.17 -22.99
CA ILE A 113 7.69 2.23 -21.99
C ILE A 113 8.16 1.73 -20.61
N ALA A 114 7.69 0.56 -20.16
CA ALA A 114 8.02 0.01 -18.86
C ALA A 114 9.53 -0.28 -18.72
N THR A 115 10.19 -0.82 -19.75
CA THR A 115 11.65 -1.03 -19.71
C THR A 115 12.44 0.27 -19.63
N TYR A 116 11.99 1.34 -20.30
CA TYR A 116 12.61 2.67 -20.19
C TYR A 116 12.47 3.24 -18.77
N VAL A 117 11.27 3.11 -18.19
CA VAL A 117 10.93 3.66 -16.87
C VAL A 117 11.64 2.90 -15.73
N HIS A 118 11.76 1.56 -15.84
CA HIS A 118 12.26 0.65 -14.80
C HIS A 118 13.59 1.11 -14.17
N ASP A 119 14.53 1.58 -15.00
CA ASP A 119 15.88 1.96 -14.54
C ASP A 119 15.97 3.40 -14.03
N ARG A 120 14.91 4.21 -14.19
CA ARG A 120 14.90 5.64 -13.91
C ARG A 120 14.06 5.99 -12.67
N VAL A 121 12.93 5.31 -12.50
CA VAL A 121 11.99 5.57 -11.42
C VAL A 121 12.30 4.72 -10.19
N ASN A 122 11.86 5.19 -9.02
CA ASN A 122 11.87 4.43 -7.78
C ASN A 122 11.25 3.02 -7.94
N PRO A 123 11.93 1.94 -7.52
CA PRO A 123 11.45 0.57 -7.71
C PRO A 123 10.08 0.27 -7.10
N TYR A 124 9.80 0.78 -5.89
CA TYR A 124 8.50 0.57 -5.26
C TYR A 124 7.38 1.30 -6.03
N LEU A 125 7.62 2.55 -6.43
CA LEU A 125 6.70 3.33 -7.26
C LEU A 125 6.45 2.65 -8.61
N PHE A 126 7.51 2.20 -9.29
CA PHE A 126 7.41 1.49 -10.56
C PHE A 126 6.53 0.25 -10.43
N ILE A 127 6.85 -0.66 -9.51
CA ILE A 127 6.10 -1.90 -9.34
C ILE A 127 4.65 -1.64 -8.94
N TYR A 128 4.40 -0.66 -8.07
CA TYR A 128 3.03 -0.27 -7.71
C TYR A 128 2.25 0.23 -8.93
N SER A 129 2.73 1.27 -9.61
CA SER A 129 2.04 1.88 -10.75
C SER A 129 1.90 0.90 -11.92
N PHE A 130 2.89 0.06 -12.15
CA PHE A 130 2.87 -0.97 -13.19
C PHE A 130 1.84 -2.06 -12.85
N SER A 131 1.80 -2.55 -11.61
CA SER A 131 0.80 -3.52 -11.15
C SER A 131 -0.62 -2.98 -11.32
N VAL A 132 -0.87 -1.72 -10.93
CA VAL A 132 -2.18 -1.08 -11.12
C VAL A 132 -2.53 -1.04 -12.60
N ALA A 133 -1.63 -0.59 -13.48
CA ALA A 133 -1.90 -0.55 -14.91
C ALA A 133 -2.24 -1.94 -15.49
N LEU A 134 -1.48 -2.98 -15.12
CA LEU A 134 -1.70 -4.35 -15.60
C LEU A 134 -3.05 -4.94 -15.17
N ILE A 135 -3.57 -4.59 -13.99
CA ILE A 135 -4.89 -5.07 -13.51
C ILE A 135 -6.04 -4.41 -14.29
N HIS A 136 -5.86 -3.17 -14.73
CA HIS A 136 -6.93 -2.36 -15.33
C HIS A 136 -6.96 -2.41 -16.86
N ARG A 137 -5.81 -2.68 -17.48
CA ARG A 137 -5.70 -2.75 -18.94
C ARG A 137 -6.45 -3.98 -19.50
N PRO A 138 -7.30 -3.81 -20.53
CA PRO A 138 -8.06 -4.92 -21.11
C PRO A 138 -7.19 -6.02 -21.74
N ASP A 139 -6.05 -5.65 -22.31
CA ASP A 139 -5.13 -6.54 -23.02
C ASP A 139 -4.22 -7.36 -22.09
N THR A 140 -4.21 -7.06 -20.78
CA THR A 140 -3.36 -7.73 -19.78
C THR A 140 -4.16 -8.53 -18.73
N LYS A 141 -5.49 -8.64 -18.85
CA LYS A 141 -6.36 -9.29 -17.84
C LYS A 141 -6.02 -10.74 -17.49
N SER A 142 -5.38 -11.47 -18.40
CA SER A 142 -4.97 -12.86 -18.18
C SER A 142 -3.65 -13.00 -17.41
N LEU A 143 -2.97 -11.88 -17.11
CA LEU A 143 -1.72 -11.89 -16.38
C LEU A 143 -1.89 -12.28 -14.92
N LYS A 144 -1.00 -13.16 -14.47
CA LYS A 144 -0.77 -13.42 -13.06
C LYS A 144 0.34 -12.49 -12.60
N ILE A 145 -0.03 -11.49 -11.81
CA ILE A 145 0.95 -10.58 -11.21
C ILE A 145 1.77 -11.36 -10.16
N PRO A 146 3.11 -11.26 -10.19
CA PRO A 146 3.97 -11.88 -9.19
C PRO A 146 3.61 -11.45 -7.77
N ASN A 147 3.79 -12.36 -6.83
CA ASN A 147 3.52 -12.08 -5.43
C ASN A 147 4.49 -11.00 -4.93
N GLN A 148 3.98 -9.94 -4.30
CA GLN A 148 4.81 -8.86 -3.77
C GLN A 148 5.86 -9.35 -2.76
N ILE A 149 5.62 -10.45 -2.04
CA ILE A 149 6.60 -11.09 -1.15
C ILE A 149 7.85 -11.53 -1.93
N GLN A 150 7.68 -11.97 -3.18
CA GLN A 150 8.81 -12.39 -4.04
C GLN A 150 9.54 -11.17 -4.63
N THR A 151 8.81 -10.09 -4.91
CA THR A 151 9.37 -8.86 -5.49
C THR A 151 10.10 -8.00 -4.46
N PHE A 152 9.50 -7.81 -3.28
CA PHE A 152 10.02 -6.99 -2.18
C PHE A 152 9.92 -7.75 -0.85
N PRO A 153 10.69 -8.84 -0.67
CA PRO A 153 10.67 -9.64 0.55
C PRO A 153 11.04 -8.81 1.79
N ASP A 154 11.75 -7.70 1.62
CA ASP A 154 12.23 -6.82 2.69
C ASP A 154 11.12 -6.12 3.48
N LYS A 155 9.92 -6.01 2.91
CA LYS A 155 8.74 -5.53 3.63
C LYS A 155 8.07 -6.60 4.51
N TYR A 156 8.53 -7.85 4.40
CA TYR A 156 7.84 -9.01 4.95
C TYR A 156 8.67 -9.77 6.00
N PHE A 157 9.99 -9.77 5.87
CA PHE A 157 10.89 -10.59 6.67
C PHE A 157 11.83 -9.75 7.54
N ASP A 158 12.18 -10.28 8.71
CA ASP A 158 13.26 -9.76 9.58
C ASP A 158 14.53 -9.48 8.76
N SER A 159 15.13 -8.31 8.96
CA SER A 159 16.32 -7.88 8.22
C SER A 159 17.49 -8.86 8.33
N LYS A 160 17.59 -9.61 9.43
CA LYS A 160 18.62 -10.65 9.61
C LYS A 160 18.54 -11.78 8.58
N VAL A 161 17.34 -12.06 8.05
CA VAL A 161 17.12 -13.11 7.04
C VAL A 161 17.93 -12.83 5.78
N PHE A 162 18.05 -11.56 5.36
CA PHE A 162 18.77 -11.21 4.14
C PHE A 162 20.28 -11.40 4.26
N THR A 163 20.85 -11.21 5.44
CA THR A 163 22.27 -11.51 5.68
C THR A 163 22.53 -13.01 5.57
N LYS A 164 21.69 -13.84 6.21
CA LYS A 164 21.76 -15.30 6.09
C LYS A 164 21.55 -15.77 4.65
N ALA A 165 20.59 -15.19 3.94
CA ALA A 165 20.32 -15.52 2.53
C ALA A 165 21.52 -15.20 1.63
N ARG A 166 22.17 -14.05 1.83
CA ARG A 166 23.39 -13.70 1.07
C ARG A 166 24.54 -14.67 1.33
N GLU A 167 24.70 -15.14 2.57
CA GLU A 167 25.69 -16.15 2.92
C GLU A 167 25.40 -17.49 2.23
N GLU A 168 24.17 -17.99 2.39
CA GLU A 168 23.71 -19.25 1.79
C GLU A 168 23.88 -19.23 0.26
N LEU A 169 23.51 -18.13 -0.41
CA LEU A 169 23.64 -17.99 -1.86
C LEU A 169 25.11 -17.99 -2.34
N LYS A 170 26.05 -17.52 -1.52
CA LYS A 170 27.48 -17.43 -1.85
C LYS A 170 28.24 -18.73 -1.54
N VAL A 171 27.88 -19.41 -0.46
CA VAL A 171 28.64 -20.55 0.06
C VAL A 171 28.06 -21.88 -0.43
N VAL A 172 26.74 -22.00 -0.50
CA VAL A 172 26.06 -23.28 -0.73
C VAL A 172 25.59 -23.42 -2.19
N PRO A 173 26.04 -24.46 -2.91
CA PRO A 173 25.62 -24.73 -4.29
C PRO A 173 24.09 -24.91 -4.43
N PRO A 174 23.51 -24.55 -5.58
CA PRO A 174 22.11 -24.87 -5.90
C PRO A 174 21.82 -26.36 -5.69
N GLY A 175 20.67 -26.69 -5.10
CA GLY A 175 20.27 -28.08 -4.77
C GLY A 175 20.68 -28.56 -3.38
N LEU A 176 21.67 -27.94 -2.73
CA LEU A 176 22.08 -28.25 -1.36
C LEU A 176 21.61 -27.22 -0.32
N ARG A 177 20.97 -26.14 -0.79
CA ARG A 177 20.52 -25.04 0.07
C ARG A 177 19.41 -25.47 1.01
N ARG A 178 19.42 -24.93 2.23
CA ARG A 178 18.37 -25.18 3.23
C ARG A 178 17.49 -23.95 3.44
N PRO A 179 16.19 -24.13 3.74
CA PRO A 179 15.33 -23.02 4.14
C PRO A 179 15.90 -22.28 5.35
N ILE A 180 15.83 -20.94 5.32
CA ILE A 180 16.18 -20.11 6.47
C ILE A 180 14.95 -20.05 7.38
N GLU A 181 15.09 -20.61 8.59
CA GLU A 181 14.04 -20.53 9.59
C GLU A 181 13.92 -19.10 10.15
N ILE A 182 12.69 -18.61 10.22
CA ILE A 182 12.34 -17.31 10.78
C ILE A 182 11.77 -17.56 12.17
N PRO A 183 12.36 -16.97 13.23
CA PRO A 183 11.85 -17.15 14.58
C PRO A 183 10.46 -16.50 14.71
N ARG A 184 9.59 -17.12 15.50
CA ARG A 184 8.28 -16.56 15.85
C ARG A 184 8.43 -15.22 16.58
N ASP A 185 9.40 -15.15 17.49
CA ASP A 185 9.64 -14.01 18.34
C ASP A 185 10.86 -13.23 17.82
N TYR A 186 10.62 -12.24 16.97
CA TYR A 186 11.69 -11.38 16.42
C TYR A 186 11.48 -9.90 16.69
N THR A 187 10.23 -9.42 16.79
CA THR A 187 9.94 -8.02 17.07
C THR A 187 9.96 -7.69 18.56
N ALA A 188 9.43 -8.60 19.40
CA ALA A 188 9.44 -8.55 20.85
C ALA A 188 9.50 -9.97 21.45
N THR A 189 9.33 -10.04 22.78
CA THR A 189 9.20 -11.29 23.56
C THR A 189 7.88 -11.24 24.32
N ASP A 190 7.48 -12.33 24.97
CA ASP A 190 6.26 -12.39 25.81
C ASP A 190 6.26 -11.41 27.01
N LEU A 191 7.37 -10.74 27.29
CA LEU A 191 7.44 -9.61 28.23
C LEU A 191 6.64 -8.39 27.75
N GLU A 192 6.40 -8.26 26.44
CA GLU A 192 5.54 -7.24 25.87
C GLU A 192 4.17 -7.85 25.57
N GLU A 193 3.11 -7.34 26.23
CA GLU A 193 1.80 -7.98 26.22
C GLU A 193 1.19 -8.06 24.81
N GLU A 194 1.40 -7.02 24.00
CA GLU A 194 0.95 -6.97 22.61
C GLU A 194 1.67 -7.99 21.71
N HIS A 195 2.79 -8.59 22.15
CA HIS A 195 3.51 -9.63 21.40
C HIS A 195 2.72 -10.93 21.28
N ARG A 196 1.78 -11.21 22.20
CA ARG A 196 0.97 -12.44 22.18
C ARG A 196 0.21 -12.65 20.87
N ILE A 197 -0.14 -11.56 20.19
CA ILE A 197 -0.87 -11.55 18.91
C ILE A 197 0.01 -11.16 17.72
N ALA A 198 1.34 -11.19 17.87
CA ALA A 198 2.28 -10.94 16.78
C ALA A 198 2.05 -11.90 15.60
N TYR A 199 1.65 -13.15 15.85
CA TYR A 199 1.30 -14.12 14.80
C TYR A 199 0.19 -13.64 13.86
N TRP A 200 -0.69 -12.74 14.33
CA TRP A 200 -1.73 -12.14 13.51
C TRP A 200 -1.22 -10.86 12.85
N ARG A 201 -0.61 -9.95 13.63
CA ARG A 201 -0.14 -8.64 13.15
C ARG A 201 0.93 -8.77 12.06
N GLU A 202 1.80 -9.75 12.21
CA GLU A 202 2.99 -9.94 11.39
C GLU A 202 2.87 -11.11 10.41
N ASP A 203 1.66 -11.68 10.28
CA ASP A 203 1.37 -12.69 9.27
C ASP A 203 1.60 -12.13 7.86
N LEU A 204 2.24 -12.93 7.02
CA LEU A 204 2.57 -12.54 5.65
C LEU A 204 1.30 -12.41 4.80
N GLY A 205 0.34 -13.31 4.98
CA GLY A 205 -0.91 -13.34 4.21
C GLY A 205 -1.82 -12.16 4.52
N ILE A 206 -1.96 -11.77 5.80
CA ILE A 206 -2.77 -10.63 6.24
C ILE A 206 -2.18 -9.31 5.70
N ASN A 207 -0.87 -9.11 5.84
CA ASN A 207 -0.20 -7.92 5.31
C ASN A 207 -0.25 -7.87 3.77
N LEU A 208 -0.10 -9.02 3.11
CA LEU A 208 -0.23 -9.14 1.66
C LEU A 208 -1.67 -8.84 1.21
N HIS A 209 -2.68 -9.31 1.94
CA HIS A 209 -4.09 -9.01 1.67
C HIS A 209 -4.37 -7.50 1.74
N HIS A 210 -3.90 -6.84 2.80
CA HIS A 210 -4.09 -5.39 2.97
C HIS A 210 -3.42 -4.58 1.88
N TRP A 211 -2.19 -4.93 1.48
CA TRP A 211 -1.55 -4.31 0.33
C TRP A 211 -2.33 -4.53 -0.96
N HIS A 212 -2.79 -5.76 -1.26
CA HIS A 212 -3.57 -6.04 -2.47
C HIS A 212 -4.91 -5.33 -2.48
N TRP A 213 -5.58 -5.21 -1.32
CA TRP A 213 -6.83 -4.48 -1.20
C TRP A 213 -6.63 -3.02 -1.63
N HIS A 214 -5.60 -2.35 -1.11
CA HIS A 214 -5.26 -0.97 -1.50
C HIS A 214 -4.69 -0.86 -2.92
N LEU A 215 -4.11 -1.92 -3.48
CA LEU A 215 -3.72 -1.99 -4.89
C LEU A 215 -4.95 -2.01 -5.82
N VAL A 216 -5.98 -2.79 -5.47
CA VAL A 216 -7.22 -2.91 -6.24
C VAL A 216 -8.10 -1.67 -6.06
N TYR A 217 -8.15 -1.09 -4.86
CA TYR A 217 -8.96 0.09 -4.52
C TYR A 217 -8.09 1.30 -4.14
N PRO A 218 -7.29 1.85 -5.07
CA PRO A 218 -6.43 2.99 -4.78
C PRO A 218 -7.24 4.28 -4.57
N THR A 219 -6.71 5.19 -3.77
CA THR A 219 -7.39 6.44 -3.40
C THR A 219 -7.33 7.51 -4.48
N ASP A 220 -6.23 7.57 -5.23
CA ASP A 220 -5.93 8.60 -6.23
C ASP A 220 -5.44 7.93 -7.53
N GLY A 221 -5.69 8.56 -8.68
CA GLY A 221 -5.42 7.99 -10.00
C GLY A 221 -6.51 8.31 -11.02
N PRO A 222 -6.38 7.83 -12.27
CA PRO A 222 -7.41 7.99 -13.30
C PRO A 222 -8.76 7.43 -12.85
N GLU A 223 -9.87 8.03 -13.30
CA GLU A 223 -11.23 7.62 -12.89
C GLU A 223 -11.50 6.14 -13.16
N ALA A 224 -11.00 5.60 -14.28
CA ALA A 224 -11.10 4.18 -14.63
C ALA A 224 -10.43 3.23 -13.61
N VAL A 225 -9.54 3.76 -12.76
CA VAL A 225 -8.85 3.04 -11.70
C VAL A 225 -9.52 3.28 -10.35
N THR A 226 -9.91 4.51 -10.03
CA THR A 226 -10.39 4.86 -8.68
C THR A 226 -11.90 4.64 -8.50
N LYS A 227 -12.71 4.85 -9.55
CA LYS A 227 -14.17 4.75 -9.50
C LYS A 227 -14.65 3.31 -9.62
N LYS A 228 -14.51 2.57 -8.53
CA LYS A 228 -15.05 1.22 -8.36
C LYS A 228 -16.36 1.24 -7.58
N ASP A 229 -17.20 0.25 -7.86
CA ASP A 229 -18.49 0.09 -7.18
C ASP A 229 -18.32 0.01 -5.66
N ARG A 230 -19.07 0.85 -4.95
CA ARG A 230 -19.17 0.92 -3.48
C ARG A 230 -17.83 0.84 -2.74
N ARG A 231 -16.80 1.47 -3.32
CA ARG A 231 -15.41 1.33 -2.84
C ARG A 231 -15.17 2.00 -1.47
N GLY A 232 -15.89 3.06 -1.15
CA GLY A 232 -15.87 3.72 0.15
C GLY A 232 -16.58 2.89 1.21
N GLU A 233 -17.67 2.23 0.86
CA GLU A 233 -18.32 1.29 1.77
C GLU A 233 -17.45 0.06 2.00
N LEU A 234 -16.80 -0.45 0.95
CA LEU A 234 -15.88 -1.56 1.06
C LEU A 234 -14.64 -1.18 1.89
N PHE A 235 -14.18 0.07 1.84
CA PHE A 235 -13.16 0.58 2.74
C PHE A 235 -13.58 0.43 4.20
N PHE A 236 -14.77 0.91 4.55
CA PHE A 236 -15.35 0.70 5.87
C PHE A 236 -15.40 -0.80 6.22
N TYR A 237 -16.06 -1.60 5.40
CA TYR A 237 -16.38 -2.99 5.73
C TYR A 237 -15.12 -3.85 5.88
N SER A 238 -14.12 -3.66 5.01
CA SER A 238 -12.88 -4.44 5.05
C SER A 238 -12.10 -4.15 6.33
N HIS A 239 -11.99 -2.88 6.73
CA HIS A 239 -11.30 -2.48 7.96
C HIS A 239 -12.11 -2.82 9.22
N GLN A 240 -13.43 -2.74 9.17
CA GLN A 240 -14.30 -3.19 10.26
C GLN A 240 -14.12 -4.69 10.54
N GLN A 241 -14.04 -5.52 9.49
CA GLN A 241 -13.79 -6.96 9.64
C GLN A 241 -12.38 -7.26 10.17
N ILE A 242 -11.38 -6.48 9.76
CA ILE A 242 -10.01 -6.53 10.31
C ILE A 242 -10.04 -6.27 11.83
N ILE A 243 -10.72 -5.21 12.29
CA ILE A 243 -10.84 -4.88 13.72
C ILE A 243 -11.64 -5.93 14.49
N ALA A 244 -12.72 -6.46 13.90
CA ALA A 244 -13.50 -7.53 14.52
C ALA A 244 -12.66 -8.80 14.75
N ARG A 245 -11.93 -9.25 13.72
CA ARG A 245 -11.03 -10.41 13.79
C ARG A 245 -9.89 -10.18 14.77
N TYR A 246 -9.26 -9.01 14.73
CA TYR A 246 -8.21 -8.65 15.68
C TYR A 246 -8.71 -8.71 17.12
N ASN A 247 -9.93 -8.21 17.39
CA ASN A 247 -10.52 -8.30 18.74
C ASN A 247 -10.82 -9.75 19.17
N PHE A 248 -11.23 -10.63 18.26
CA PHE A 248 -11.35 -12.06 18.58
C PHE A 248 -10.01 -12.65 18.97
N GLU A 249 -8.94 -12.38 18.23
CA GLU A 249 -7.60 -12.84 18.62
C GLU A 249 -7.15 -12.27 19.96
N ARG A 250 -7.44 -10.99 20.24
CA ARG A 250 -7.16 -10.40 21.55
C ARG A 250 -7.82 -11.17 22.67
N PHE A 251 -9.12 -11.47 22.54
CA PHE A 251 -9.85 -12.25 23.56
C PHE A 251 -9.28 -13.65 23.73
N CYS A 252 -8.90 -14.33 22.65
CA CYS A 252 -8.24 -15.63 22.68
C CYS A 252 -6.88 -15.61 23.39
N ASN A 253 -6.23 -14.45 23.47
CA ASN A 253 -4.88 -14.26 24.04
C ASN A 253 -4.89 -13.48 25.37
N SER A 254 -6.02 -13.49 26.09
CA SER A 254 -6.21 -12.79 27.37
C SER A 254 -5.94 -11.28 27.31
N LEU A 255 -6.22 -10.65 26.16
CA LEU A 255 -6.19 -9.21 25.95
C LEU A 255 -7.61 -8.66 25.92
N LYS A 256 -7.77 -7.40 26.32
CA LYS A 256 -9.03 -6.68 26.19
C LYS A 256 -9.30 -6.32 24.73
N ARG A 257 -10.52 -5.88 24.43
CA ARG A 257 -10.82 -5.19 23.17
C ARG A 257 -9.82 -4.06 22.96
N VAL A 258 -9.41 -3.82 21.72
CA VAL A 258 -8.49 -2.74 21.38
C VAL A 258 -9.06 -1.38 21.80
N ASP A 259 -8.25 -0.56 22.46
CA ASP A 259 -8.63 0.80 22.84
C ASP A 259 -8.53 1.73 21.63
N ARG A 260 -9.61 2.47 21.35
CA ARG A 260 -9.61 3.50 20.30
C ARG A 260 -8.57 4.57 20.60
N LEU A 261 -7.90 5.09 19.57
CA LEU A 261 -7.00 6.24 19.70
C LEU A 261 -7.80 7.55 19.60
N LEU A 262 -8.33 8.03 20.73
CA LEU A 262 -9.25 9.19 20.80
C LEU A 262 -8.56 10.50 21.21
N ASP A 263 -7.62 10.42 22.15
CA ASP A 263 -6.84 11.56 22.62
C ASP A 263 -5.51 11.58 21.88
N TRP A 264 -5.39 12.51 20.93
CA TRP A 264 -4.21 12.68 20.07
C TRP A 264 -3.12 13.54 20.69
N GLN A 265 -3.38 14.12 21.88
CA GLN A 265 -2.38 14.86 22.65
C GLN A 265 -1.82 14.02 23.80
N ALA A 266 -2.45 12.88 24.11
CA ALA A 266 -1.94 11.93 25.10
C ALA A 266 -0.75 11.10 24.57
N PRO A 267 0.18 10.69 25.46
CA PRO A 267 1.22 9.72 25.13
C PRO A 267 0.68 8.38 24.62
N ILE A 268 1.29 7.86 23.56
CA ILE A 268 0.99 6.54 23.00
C ILE A 268 1.79 5.48 23.76
N LYS A 269 1.10 4.67 24.56
CA LYS A 269 1.71 3.66 25.43
C LYS A 269 2.41 2.55 24.66
N GLU A 270 1.86 2.17 23.51
CA GLU A 270 2.34 1.04 22.73
C GLU A 270 3.61 1.40 21.94
N ALA A 271 4.74 0.78 22.32
CA ALA A 271 5.94 0.79 21.49
C ALA A 271 5.86 -0.29 20.40
N TYR A 272 6.60 -0.09 19.31
CA TYR A 272 6.79 -1.12 18.29
C TYR A 272 8.13 -0.96 17.58
N PHE A 273 8.87 -2.05 17.44
CA PHE A 273 10.19 -2.08 16.79
C PHE A 273 10.20 -3.15 15.68
N PRO A 274 10.01 -2.75 14.41
CA PRO A 274 9.60 -3.65 13.33
C PRO A 274 10.67 -4.64 12.87
N LYS A 275 11.96 -4.35 13.10
CA LYS A 275 13.11 -5.14 12.61
C LYS A 275 13.13 -5.32 11.08
N LEU A 276 12.52 -4.39 10.35
CA LEU A 276 12.51 -4.38 8.88
C LEU A 276 13.53 -3.36 8.37
N ASP A 277 14.26 -3.75 7.32
CA ASP A 277 15.15 -2.85 6.57
C ASP A 277 14.65 -2.74 5.13
N SER A 278 14.49 -1.52 4.62
CA SER A 278 14.19 -1.27 3.21
C SER A 278 15.44 -1.57 2.37
N LEU A 279 15.36 -2.54 1.46
CA LEU A 279 16.46 -2.84 0.55
C LEU A 279 16.61 -1.76 -0.55
N VAL A 280 15.52 -1.06 -0.88
CA VAL A 280 15.55 0.05 -1.86
C VAL A 280 16.22 1.28 -1.26
N ALA A 281 15.79 1.69 -0.06
CA ALA A 281 16.29 2.90 0.58
C ALA A 281 17.59 2.67 1.37
N SER A 282 17.94 1.41 1.65
CA SER A 282 19.05 1.05 2.54
C SER A 282 18.94 1.73 3.90
N ARG A 283 17.72 1.71 4.46
CA ARG A 283 17.36 2.32 5.75
C ARG A 283 16.44 1.38 6.51
N ALA A 284 16.61 1.31 7.83
CA ALA A 284 15.67 0.61 8.70
C ALA A 284 14.33 1.36 8.73
N TYR A 285 13.23 0.63 8.92
CA TYR A 285 11.97 1.26 9.32
C TYR A 285 12.10 1.72 10.78
N PRO A 286 11.90 3.01 11.08
CA PRO A 286 12.02 3.52 12.44
C PRO A 286 11.04 2.83 13.39
N GLY A 287 11.51 2.51 14.59
CA GLY A 287 10.67 2.05 15.69
C GLY A 287 9.99 3.22 16.40
N ARG A 288 8.85 2.97 17.03
CA ARG A 288 8.18 3.89 17.94
C ARG A 288 8.46 3.46 19.37
N VAL A 289 9.08 4.31 20.17
CA VAL A 289 9.28 4.07 21.61
C VAL A 289 8.00 4.37 22.40
N LYS A 290 7.93 3.93 23.67
CA LYS A 290 6.78 4.20 24.53
C LYS A 290 6.61 5.70 24.78
N ASP A 291 5.37 6.11 24.95
CA ASP A 291 4.97 7.44 25.39
C ASP A 291 5.35 8.59 24.44
N MET A 292 5.57 8.29 23.15
CA MET A 292 5.63 9.32 22.12
C MET A 292 4.26 9.98 21.93
N VAL A 293 4.25 11.27 21.65
CA VAL A 293 3.03 12.08 21.43
C VAL A 293 2.99 12.51 19.97
N LEU A 294 1.78 12.58 19.40
CA LEU A 294 1.61 13.13 18.05
C LEU A 294 2.03 14.60 18.00
N GLN A 295 2.61 15.00 16.88
CA GLN A 295 3.13 16.34 16.65
C GLN A 295 2.69 16.82 15.27
N ASP A 296 2.62 18.14 15.12
CA ASP A 296 2.36 18.77 13.83
C ASP A 296 3.41 18.36 12.80
N LEU A 297 2.95 17.98 11.61
CA LEU A 297 3.82 17.60 10.53
C LEU A 297 4.12 18.80 9.64
N ASN A 298 5.41 19.01 9.37
CA ASN A 298 5.86 19.97 8.39
C ASN A 298 7.08 19.40 7.64
N ILE A 299 6.80 18.72 6.53
CA ILE A 299 7.79 18.04 5.69
C ILE A 299 7.59 18.56 4.24
N PRO A 300 8.10 19.77 3.92
CA PRO A 300 7.77 20.46 2.67
C PRO A 300 8.18 19.72 1.40
N ASN A 301 9.31 19.03 1.42
CA ASN A 301 9.81 18.24 0.28
C ASN A 301 8.87 17.09 -0.13
N GLN A 302 7.98 16.67 0.76
CA GLN A 302 6.96 15.63 0.53
C GLN A 302 5.53 16.20 0.41
N ALA A 303 5.39 17.53 0.39
CA ALA A 303 4.11 18.24 0.41
C ALA A 303 3.22 17.84 1.60
N ILE A 304 3.83 17.65 2.76
CA ILE A 304 3.13 17.34 4.02
C ILE A 304 3.18 18.58 4.90
N LYS A 305 2.01 19.13 5.19
CA LYS A 305 1.81 20.16 6.21
C LYS A 305 0.44 19.98 6.83
N VAL A 306 0.39 19.57 8.09
CA VAL A 306 -0.85 19.34 8.83
C VAL A 306 -0.59 19.46 10.32
N ASP A 307 -1.48 20.15 11.02
CA ASP A 307 -1.38 20.34 12.46
C ASP A 307 -2.41 19.43 13.17
N VAL A 308 -2.19 19.09 14.44
CA VAL A 308 -3.15 18.26 15.21
C VAL A 308 -4.55 18.92 15.24
N ASP A 309 -4.60 20.25 15.22
CA ASP A 309 -5.85 20.99 15.14
C ASP A 309 -6.59 20.85 13.81
N ASP A 310 -5.89 20.63 12.69
CA ASP A 310 -6.54 20.30 11.41
C ASP A 310 -7.28 18.97 11.51
N MET A 311 -6.64 17.97 12.13
CA MET A 311 -7.23 16.66 12.34
C MET A 311 -8.48 16.75 13.22
N LEU A 312 -8.43 17.54 14.30
CA LEU A 312 -9.57 17.77 15.18
C LEU A 312 -10.73 18.44 14.42
N ARG A 313 -10.44 19.48 13.62
CA ARG A 313 -11.44 20.14 12.77
C ARG A 313 -12.09 19.18 11.77
N TRP A 314 -11.31 18.34 11.10
CA TRP A 314 -11.83 17.35 10.16
C TRP A 314 -12.72 16.32 10.85
N ARG A 315 -12.27 15.78 11.99
CA ARG A 315 -13.06 14.87 12.83
C ARG A 315 -14.41 15.48 13.20
N ASP A 316 -14.40 16.70 13.74
CA ASP A 316 -15.62 17.35 14.23
C ASP A 316 -16.58 17.68 13.09
N ARG A 317 -16.08 18.07 11.91
CA ARG A 317 -16.90 18.26 10.69
C ARG A 317 -17.55 16.95 10.23
N ILE A 318 -16.82 15.83 10.27
CA ILE A 318 -17.33 14.52 9.86
C ILE A 318 -18.41 14.05 10.84
N TYR A 319 -18.18 14.14 12.16
CA TYR A 319 -19.22 13.84 13.15
C TYR A 319 -20.43 14.75 13.01
N GLY A 320 -20.21 16.06 12.76
CA GLY A 320 -21.30 17.00 12.51
C GLY A 320 -22.14 16.61 11.30
N ALA A 321 -21.52 16.25 10.18
CA ALA A 321 -22.24 15.80 8.98
C ALA A 321 -23.05 14.51 9.23
N ILE A 322 -22.51 13.57 10.00
CA ILE A 322 -23.22 12.34 10.41
C ILE A 322 -24.42 12.68 11.30
N ALA A 323 -24.24 13.54 12.30
CA ALA A 323 -25.30 13.94 13.22
C ALA A 323 -26.43 14.72 12.52
N GLU A 324 -26.09 15.53 11.51
CA GLU A 324 -27.04 16.25 10.66
C GLU A 324 -27.72 15.35 9.62
N GLY A 325 -27.21 14.14 9.39
CA GLY A 325 -27.70 13.22 8.34
C GLY A 325 -27.42 13.72 6.92
N ALA A 326 -26.47 14.65 6.72
CA ALA A 326 -26.15 15.22 5.42
C ALA A 326 -24.73 15.83 5.37
N ILE A 327 -24.11 15.77 4.20
CA ILE A 327 -22.81 16.39 3.91
C ILE A 327 -22.99 17.66 3.07
N THR A 328 -22.09 18.62 3.24
CA THR A 328 -21.88 19.76 2.33
C THR A 328 -20.88 19.40 1.22
N THR A 329 -21.30 19.44 -0.04
CA THR A 329 -20.46 19.21 -1.24
C THR A 329 -19.58 20.44 -1.56
N ALA A 330 -18.60 20.29 -2.45
CA ALA A 330 -17.68 21.36 -2.83
C ALA A 330 -18.37 22.61 -3.44
N ASP A 331 -19.53 22.44 -4.09
CA ASP A 331 -20.36 23.55 -4.61
C ASP A 331 -21.30 24.15 -3.55
N GLY A 332 -21.17 23.76 -2.28
CA GLY A 332 -21.95 24.28 -1.16
C GLY A 332 -23.34 23.68 -1.01
N LYS A 333 -23.72 22.69 -1.82
CA LYS A 333 -25.01 22.01 -1.68
C LYS A 333 -25.00 21.04 -0.52
N ARG A 334 -26.19 20.80 0.03
CA ARG A 334 -26.42 19.78 1.06
C ARG A 334 -26.91 18.49 0.38
N MET A 335 -26.25 17.37 0.71
CA MET A 335 -26.59 16.04 0.22
C MET A 335 -26.87 15.13 1.40
N THR A 336 -28.07 14.54 1.43
CA THR A 336 -28.50 13.62 2.48
C THR A 336 -27.67 12.33 2.46
N LEU A 337 -27.37 11.81 3.65
CA LEU A 337 -26.74 10.51 3.83
C LEU A 337 -27.85 9.46 4.04
N ASP A 338 -28.23 8.75 2.97
CA ASP A 338 -29.24 7.70 3.02
C ASP A 338 -28.67 6.32 3.43
N ASP A 339 -29.56 5.35 3.62
CA ASP A 339 -29.23 3.99 4.07
C ASP A 339 -28.58 3.10 2.99
N VAL A 340 -28.56 3.53 1.73
CA VAL A 340 -28.00 2.81 0.58
C VAL A 340 -26.59 3.29 0.25
N THR A 341 -26.41 4.61 0.11
CA THR A 341 -25.18 5.24 -0.42
C THR A 341 -24.42 6.03 0.63
N GLY A 342 -25.04 6.38 1.77
CA GLY A 342 -24.44 7.26 2.78
C GLY A 342 -23.13 6.72 3.33
N ILE A 343 -23.03 5.41 3.56
CA ILE A 343 -21.79 4.78 4.04
C ILE A 343 -20.65 4.85 3.01
N ASP A 344 -20.97 4.74 1.72
CA ASP A 344 -19.99 4.84 0.64
C ASP A 344 -19.44 6.27 0.50
N ILE A 345 -20.32 7.27 0.64
CA ILE A 345 -19.94 8.67 0.66
C ILE A 345 -19.03 8.97 1.85
N ILE A 346 -19.39 8.53 3.06
CA ILE A 346 -18.55 8.72 4.26
C ILE A 346 -17.21 8.00 4.08
N GLY A 347 -17.20 6.82 3.48
CA GLY A 347 -15.96 6.07 3.23
C GLY A 347 -14.99 6.84 2.32
N ASN A 348 -15.49 7.42 1.24
CA ASN A 348 -14.68 8.26 0.35
C ASN A 348 -14.22 9.57 1.01
N ILE A 349 -15.01 10.13 1.94
CA ILE A 349 -14.64 11.32 2.71
C ILE A 349 -13.55 10.99 3.75
N LEU A 350 -13.71 9.90 4.50
CA LEU A 350 -12.89 9.60 5.66
C LEU A 350 -11.49 9.11 5.29
N GLU A 351 -11.37 8.29 4.23
CA GLU A 351 -10.10 7.67 3.82
C GLU A 351 -8.99 8.69 3.54
N SER A 352 -9.15 9.80 2.82
CA SER A 352 -10.08 10.23 1.77
C SER A 352 -9.65 9.71 0.38
N SER A 353 -10.58 9.60 -0.58
CA SER A 353 -10.28 9.28 -1.98
C SER A 353 -10.48 10.48 -2.92
N ALA A 354 -10.08 10.34 -4.19
CA ALA A 354 -10.38 11.27 -5.27
C ALA A 354 -11.90 11.43 -5.53
N LEU A 355 -12.71 10.54 -4.97
CA LEU A 355 -14.18 10.58 -5.04
C LEU A 355 -14.81 11.34 -3.86
N SER A 356 -14.00 11.87 -2.93
CA SER A 356 -14.50 12.71 -1.84
C SER A 356 -15.20 13.95 -2.38
N LEU A 357 -16.45 14.16 -1.98
CA LEU A 357 -17.31 15.23 -2.49
C LEU A 357 -16.90 16.64 -2.02
N ASN A 358 -16.01 16.73 -1.02
CA ASN A 358 -15.47 18.00 -0.53
C ASN A 358 -14.17 17.81 0.27
N ARG A 359 -13.11 17.30 -0.39
CA ARG A 359 -11.80 17.04 0.24
C ARG A 359 -11.19 18.25 0.96
N PRO A 360 -11.27 19.51 0.46
CA PRO A 360 -10.77 20.67 1.21
C PRO A 360 -11.49 20.92 2.54
N PHE A 361 -12.78 20.57 2.64
CA PHE A 361 -13.58 20.79 3.84
C PHE A 361 -13.44 19.65 4.85
N TYR A 362 -13.59 18.40 4.41
CA TYR A 362 -13.50 17.23 5.30
C TYR A 362 -12.09 16.68 5.50
N GLY A 363 -11.14 17.11 4.67
CA GLY A 363 -9.74 16.72 4.77
C GLY A 363 -9.45 15.31 4.30
N ASN A 364 -8.39 14.75 4.89
CA ASN A 364 -7.90 13.39 4.63
C ASN A 364 -7.55 12.74 5.98
N LEU A 365 -8.57 12.57 6.82
CA LEU A 365 -8.40 12.25 8.24
C LEU A 365 -7.68 10.91 8.43
N HIS A 366 -8.17 9.82 7.83
CA HIS A 366 -7.54 8.50 7.95
C HIS A 366 -6.08 8.53 7.46
N GLY A 367 -5.84 9.06 6.26
CA GLY A 367 -4.50 9.11 5.67
C GLY A 367 -3.49 9.96 6.44
N PHE A 368 -3.89 11.13 6.95
CA PHE A 368 -2.97 11.95 7.76
C PHE A 368 -2.76 11.40 9.17
N GLY A 369 -3.69 10.62 9.72
CA GLY A 369 -3.44 9.89 10.96
C GLY A 369 -2.32 8.86 10.81
N HIS A 370 -2.31 8.12 9.68
CA HIS A 370 -1.19 7.24 9.33
C HIS A 370 0.14 8.01 9.20
N LEU A 371 0.14 9.19 8.59
CA LEU A 371 1.35 10.02 8.47
C LEU A 371 1.84 10.56 9.82
N MET A 372 0.94 11.07 10.67
CA MET A 372 1.31 11.60 11.99
C MET A 372 1.91 10.51 12.86
N LEU A 373 1.33 9.30 12.83
CA LEU A 373 1.85 8.14 13.55
C LEU A 373 3.18 7.63 12.95
N SER A 374 3.36 7.72 11.64
CA SER A 374 4.57 7.21 10.99
C SER A 374 5.79 8.13 11.13
N TYR A 375 5.57 9.45 11.17
CA TYR A 375 6.59 10.47 11.37
C TYR A 375 6.70 10.95 12.81
N ILE A 376 6.05 10.29 13.77
CA ILE A 376 6.04 10.70 15.19
C ILE A 376 7.45 10.88 15.79
N HIS A 377 8.46 10.23 15.21
CA HIS A 377 9.87 10.31 15.61
C HIS A 377 10.67 11.44 14.91
N ASP A 378 10.20 11.96 13.77
CA ASP A 378 10.83 13.07 13.02
C ASP A 378 9.78 13.91 12.24
N PRO A 379 8.86 14.58 12.94
CA PRO A 379 7.67 15.21 12.32
C PRO A 379 8.00 16.42 11.43
N LYS A 380 9.22 16.95 11.55
CA LYS A 380 9.71 18.11 10.79
C LYS A 380 10.86 17.76 9.85
N SER A 381 11.17 16.47 9.69
CA SER A 381 12.27 15.98 8.85
C SER A 381 13.64 16.58 9.21
N HIS A 382 13.88 16.90 10.49
CA HIS A 382 15.16 17.44 10.97
C HIS A 382 16.27 16.39 10.98
N HIS A 383 15.90 15.11 11.05
CA HIS A 383 16.83 13.99 11.17
C HIS A 383 16.95 13.17 9.88
N LEU A 384 16.23 13.55 8.81
CA LEU A 384 16.20 12.86 7.52
C LEU A 384 15.75 11.39 7.65
N GLU A 385 14.93 11.11 8.66
CA GLU A 385 14.39 9.76 8.89
C GLU A 385 13.18 9.48 7.97
N PRO A 386 13.03 8.24 7.49
CA PRO A 386 11.86 7.87 6.71
C PRO A 386 10.64 7.62 7.62
N PHE A 387 9.46 7.44 7.03
CA PHE A 387 8.28 7.02 7.78
C PHE A 387 8.45 5.62 8.42
N GLY A 388 7.84 5.41 9.60
CA GLY A 388 7.71 4.11 10.25
C GLY A 388 6.70 3.18 9.55
N VAL A 389 6.59 1.92 10.01
CA VAL A 389 5.80 0.86 9.32
C VAL A 389 4.32 1.19 9.09
N ILE A 390 3.69 1.99 9.96
CA ILE A 390 2.29 2.43 9.77
C ILE A 390 2.12 3.37 8.56
N GLY A 391 3.22 3.94 8.07
CA GLY A 391 3.25 4.76 6.87
C GLY A 391 3.30 3.98 5.56
N ASP A 392 3.10 2.66 5.53
CA ASP A 392 3.09 1.86 4.30
C ASP A 392 2.05 0.74 4.38
N PHE A 393 1.18 0.63 3.37
CA PHE A 393 0.12 -0.38 3.33
C PHE A 393 0.65 -1.81 3.47
N THR A 394 1.86 -2.10 2.99
CA THR A 394 2.43 -3.45 3.13
C THR A 394 2.82 -3.79 4.58
N THR A 395 3.11 -2.78 5.41
CA THR A 395 3.68 -3.01 6.75
C THR A 395 2.80 -2.48 7.89
N ALA A 396 1.76 -1.70 7.59
CA ALA A 396 1.02 -0.97 8.60
C ALA A 396 0.33 -1.87 9.63
N MET A 397 -0.22 -3.00 9.19
CA MET A 397 -0.91 -3.95 10.09
C MET A 397 0.03 -4.60 11.11
N ARG A 398 1.35 -4.53 10.92
CA ARG A 398 2.31 -5.06 11.88
C ARG A 398 2.30 -4.30 13.21
N ASP A 399 1.97 -3.01 13.17
CA ASP A 399 2.04 -2.12 14.32
C ASP A 399 0.76 -2.20 15.18
N PRO A 400 0.84 -2.41 16.51
CA PRO A 400 -0.35 -2.36 17.39
C PRO A 400 -1.17 -1.07 17.27
N ILE A 401 -0.53 0.06 16.93
CA ILE A 401 -1.24 1.35 16.82
C ILE A 401 -2.16 1.42 15.60
N PHE A 402 -1.94 0.59 14.57
CA PHE A 402 -2.82 0.47 13.41
C PHE A 402 -4.24 0.16 13.86
N TYR A 403 -4.39 -0.79 14.79
CA TYR A 403 -5.69 -1.24 15.26
C TYR A 403 -6.38 -0.22 16.15
N ARG A 404 -5.61 0.54 16.94
CA ARG A 404 -6.17 1.64 17.75
C ARG A 404 -6.68 2.77 16.86
N TRP A 405 -5.92 3.11 15.81
CA TRP A 405 -6.32 4.10 14.80
C TRP A 405 -7.57 3.64 14.03
N HIS A 406 -7.57 2.41 13.53
CA HIS A 406 -8.70 1.87 12.78
C HIS A 406 -9.91 1.57 13.65
N ALA A 407 -9.77 1.31 14.95
CA ALA A 407 -10.91 1.26 15.86
C ALA A 407 -11.55 2.64 16.09
N PHE A 408 -10.77 3.72 16.05
CA PHE A 408 -11.33 5.08 16.04
C PHE A 408 -12.04 5.37 14.71
N VAL A 409 -11.44 5.01 13.57
CA VAL A 409 -12.04 5.17 12.24
C VAL A 409 -13.33 4.36 12.10
N ASP A 410 -13.35 3.11 12.55
CA ASP A 410 -14.55 2.27 12.59
C ASP A 410 -15.65 2.91 13.44
N ASP A 411 -15.31 3.49 14.59
CA ASP A 411 -16.31 4.17 15.43
C ASP A 411 -17.04 5.29 14.72
N ILE A 412 -16.37 6.09 13.88
CA ILE A 412 -17.02 7.12 13.06
C ILE A 412 -18.07 6.47 12.14
N PHE A 413 -17.73 5.37 11.48
CA PHE A 413 -18.69 4.63 10.65
C PHE A 413 -19.83 4.03 11.47
N GLN A 414 -19.54 3.52 12.69
CA GLN A 414 -20.56 3.00 13.59
C GLN A 414 -21.51 4.10 14.07
N GLN A 415 -21.05 5.34 14.26
CA GLN A 415 -21.95 6.46 14.56
C GLN A 415 -22.96 6.67 13.44
N PHE A 416 -22.53 6.60 12.17
CA PHE A 416 -23.46 6.65 11.04
C PHE A 416 -24.38 5.43 10.98
N LYS A 417 -23.85 4.21 11.10
CA LYS A 417 -24.69 3.00 11.11
C LYS A 417 -25.72 3.02 12.24
N GLY A 418 -25.41 3.67 13.36
CA GLY A 418 -26.32 3.87 14.49
C GLY A 418 -27.47 4.84 14.23
N THR A 419 -27.39 5.71 13.21
CA THR A 419 -28.50 6.59 12.82
C THR A 419 -29.52 5.92 11.90
N LEU A 420 -29.16 4.78 11.29
CA LEU A 420 -30.03 4.07 10.36
C LEU A 420 -31.15 3.32 11.09
N PRO A 421 -32.34 3.19 10.47
CA PRO A 421 -33.40 2.36 11.02
C PRO A 421 -32.95 0.90 11.10
N ARG A 422 -33.46 0.17 12.10
CA ARG A 422 -33.28 -1.28 12.16
C ARG A 422 -33.94 -1.92 10.94
N TYR A 423 -33.34 -3.02 10.46
CA TYR A 423 -33.95 -3.82 9.41
C TYR A 423 -35.37 -4.25 9.80
N THR A 424 -36.33 -4.11 8.88
CA THR A 424 -37.70 -4.57 9.09
C THR A 424 -37.80 -6.08 8.97
N ALA A 425 -38.91 -6.65 9.46
CA ALA A 425 -39.17 -8.07 9.32
C ALA A 425 -39.17 -8.49 7.85
N GLU A 426 -39.68 -7.69 6.92
CA GLU A 426 -39.73 -7.98 5.49
C GLU A 426 -38.33 -8.01 4.85
N GLN A 427 -37.45 -7.10 5.25
CA GLN A 427 -36.06 -7.03 4.76
C GLN A 427 -35.23 -8.25 5.18
N VAL A 428 -35.56 -8.87 6.31
CA VAL A 428 -34.87 -10.08 6.82
C VAL A 428 -35.63 -11.37 6.44
N SER A 429 -36.95 -11.32 6.34
CA SER A 429 -37.82 -12.51 6.16
C SER A 429 -37.92 -13.00 4.71
N SER A 430 -37.61 -12.15 3.72
CA SER A 430 -37.65 -12.46 2.29
C SER A 430 -36.68 -13.56 1.84
N ILE A 431 -35.90 -14.14 2.76
CA ILE A 431 -34.96 -15.27 2.55
C ILE A 431 -35.52 -16.61 3.10
N PHE A 432 -36.61 -16.61 3.88
CA PHE A 432 -37.12 -17.81 4.58
C PHE A 432 -38.22 -18.59 3.81
N GLN A 433 -38.05 -18.83 2.50
CA GLN A 433 -38.66 -20.02 1.89
C GLN A 433 -37.82 -21.30 2.12
N ILE A 434 -36.69 -21.19 2.82
CA ILE A 434 -35.94 -22.33 3.33
C ILE A 434 -36.40 -22.60 4.76
N THR A 435 -37.25 -23.60 4.93
CA THR A 435 -37.63 -24.09 6.26
C THR A 435 -36.38 -24.63 6.95
N PRO A 436 -36.04 -24.21 8.19
CA PRO A 436 -34.96 -24.82 8.95
C PRO A 436 -35.41 -26.21 9.44
N ASN A 437 -35.61 -27.15 8.52
CA ASN A 437 -35.65 -28.57 8.84
C ASN A 437 -34.19 -29.01 8.95
N ASN A 438 -33.58 -28.79 10.13
CA ASN A 438 -32.50 -29.59 10.73
C ASN A 438 -31.77 -28.76 11.79
N PHE A 439 -32.40 -28.66 12.97
CA PHE A 439 -31.64 -28.74 14.22
C PHE A 439 -32.12 -30.03 14.90
N SER A 440 -31.46 -31.14 14.55
CA SER A 440 -31.54 -32.41 15.29
C SER A 440 -30.39 -32.50 16.27
#